data_AF-A0A3D3SXS3-F1
#
_entry.id   AF-A0A3D3SXS3-F1
#
_cell.length_a   1.000
_cell.length_b   1.000
_cell.length_c   1.000
_cell.angle_alpha   90.00
_cell.angle_beta   90.00
_cell.angle_gamma   90.00
#
_symmetry.space_group_name_H-M   'P 1'
#
loop_
_entity.id
_entity.type
_entity.pdbx_description
1 polymer ?
#
loop_
_entity_poly.entity_id
_entity_poly.type
_entity_poly.pdbx_seq_one_letter_code
_entity_poly.pdbx_strand_id
1 'polypeptide(L)'
;MDDFNIAPFVRVIIGDDVETCMQPIKNNLALYIGGMGARSKNFYNDYAKRLGFEEAAVKIQDLYLDGKKAEAAALVPDELVDACNLVGP
;
A
#
# COMPACT_ATOMS: atom_id res chain seq x y z
N MET A 1 7.13 15.75 26.99
CA MET A 1 6.29 15.49 25.79
C MET A 1 4.91 15.00 26.26
N ASP A 2 4.48 15.43 27.44
CA ASP A 2 3.60 14.59 28.27
C ASP A 2 2.12 14.90 28.03
N ASP A 3 1.84 15.92 27.20
CA ASP A 3 0.51 16.40 26.81
C ASP A 3 0.22 16.21 25.29
N PHE A 4 1.04 15.43 24.56
CA PHE A 4 0.84 15.19 23.12
C PHE A 4 0.31 13.79 22.83
N ASN A 5 -0.91 13.72 22.29
CA ASN A 5 -1.55 12.46 21.88
C ASN A 5 -1.26 12.14 20.41
N ILE A 6 -0.83 10.90 20.13
CA ILE A 6 -0.66 10.38 18.77
C ILE A 6 -1.78 9.38 18.49
N ALA A 7 -2.62 9.66 17.50
CA ALA A 7 -3.75 8.81 17.10
C ALA A 7 -3.60 8.39 15.62
N PRO A 8 -2.77 7.38 15.31
CA PRO A 8 -2.63 6.90 13.94
C PRO A 8 -3.88 6.11 13.52
N PHE A 9 -4.20 6.15 12.24
CA PHE A 9 -5.25 5.30 11.67
C PHE A 9 -4.62 4.03 11.10
N VAL A 10 -5.23 2.88 11.41
CA VAL A 10 -4.88 1.57 10.86
C VAL A 10 -6.11 1.02 10.15
N ARG A 11 -5.92 0.45 8.95
CA ARG A 11 -7.00 -0.25 8.27
C ARG A 11 -7.16 -1.63 8.86
N VAL A 12 -8.42 -1.97 9.13
CA VAL A 12 -8.80 -3.27 9.68
C VAL A 12 -9.84 -3.89 8.75
N ILE A 13 -9.58 -5.13 8.33
CA ILE A 13 -10.54 -5.94 7.57
C ILE A 13 -10.62 -7.31 8.22
N ILE A 14 -11.81 -7.64 8.73
CA ILE A 14 -12.06 -8.87 9.47
C ILE A 14 -12.70 -9.89 8.54
N GLY A 15 -12.13 -11.10 8.48
CA GLY A 15 -12.68 -12.22 7.73
C GLY A 15 -11.77 -13.44 7.73
N ASP A 16 -12.38 -14.62 7.55
CA ASP A 16 -11.69 -15.92 7.61
C ASP A 16 -10.77 -16.17 6.40
N ASP A 17 -11.08 -15.56 5.24
CA ASP A 17 -10.27 -15.64 4.03
C ASP A 17 -9.36 -14.42 3.91
N VAL A 18 -8.13 -14.56 4.41
CA VAL A 18 -7.11 -13.50 4.44
C VAL A 18 -6.79 -12.99 3.04
N GLU A 19 -6.65 -13.86 2.03
CA GLU A 19 -6.29 -13.46 0.67
C GLU A 19 -7.36 -12.55 0.06
N THR A 20 -8.63 -12.92 0.22
CA THR A 20 -9.76 -12.08 -0.18
C THR A 20 -9.79 -10.77 0.59
N CYS A 21 -9.51 -10.79 1.89
CA CYS A 21 -9.48 -9.59 2.72
C CYS A 21 -8.33 -8.62 2.35
N MET A 22 -7.21 -9.12 1.83
CA MET A 22 -6.08 -8.28 1.40
C MET A 22 -6.37 -7.51 0.11
N GLN A 23 -7.23 -8.02 -0.78
CA GLN A 23 -7.51 -7.40 -2.09
C GLN A 23 -7.91 -5.91 -2.04
N PRO A 24 -8.89 -5.48 -1.22
CA PRO A 24 -9.21 -4.05 -1.12
C PRO A 24 -8.03 -3.20 -0.64
N ILE A 25 -7.15 -3.74 0.21
CA ILE A 25 -5.93 -3.04 0.65
C ILE A 25 -4.94 -2.93 -0.51
N LYS A 26 -4.69 -4.01 -1.25
CA LYS A 26 -3.81 -4.00 -2.44
C LYS A 26 -4.26 -2.98 -3.48
N ASN A 27 -5.56 -2.95 -3.79
CA ASN A 27 -6.12 -1.97 -4.71
C ASN A 27 -5.87 -0.53 -4.27
N ASN A 28 -6.01 -0.26 -2.97
CA ASN A 28 -5.75 1.07 -2.44
C ASN A 28 -4.24 1.41 -2.43
N LEU A 29 -3.39 0.48 -2.00
CA LEU A 29 -1.95 0.68 -2.00
C LEU A 29 -1.42 0.92 -3.42
N ALA A 30 -1.94 0.24 -4.43
CA ALA A 30 -1.58 0.49 -5.83
C ALA A 30 -1.88 1.94 -6.25
N LEU A 31 -3.06 2.47 -5.88
CA LEU A 31 -3.39 3.88 -6.11
C LEU A 31 -2.42 4.82 -5.39
N TYR A 32 -2.12 4.56 -4.12
CA TYR A 32 -1.31 5.48 -3.32
C TYR A 32 0.15 5.46 -3.76
N ILE A 33 0.74 4.28 -3.82
CA ILE A 33 2.12 4.04 -4.25
C ILE A 33 2.32 4.44 -5.72
N GLY A 34 1.30 4.25 -6.56
CA GLY A 34 1.43 4.49 -8.00
C GLY A 34 0.92 5.83 -8.50
N GLY A 35 -0.24 6.29 -8.05
CA GLY A 35 -0.99 7.37 -8.69
C GLY A 35 -1.31 8.61 -7.86
N MET A 36 -1.09 8.62 -6.53
CA MET A 36 -1.48 9.76 -5.68
C MET A 36 -0.49 10.93 -5.68
N GLY A 37 0.66 10.79 -6.34
CA GLY A 37 1.68 11.85 -6.44
C GLY A 37 2.33 11.89 -7.82
N ALA A 38 3.03 12.98 -8.10
CA ALA A 38 3.86 13.07 -9.31
C ALA A 38 4.97 12.00 -9.26
N ARG A 39 5.42 11.51 -10.41
CA ARG A 39 6.43 10.44 -10.51
C ARG A 39 7.66 10.69 -9.64
N SER A 40 8.20 11.91 -9.66
CA SER A 40 9.37 12.29 -8.85
C SER A 40 9.06 12.79 -7.44
N LYS A 41 7.78 12.88 -7.06
CA LYS A 41 7.30 13.40 -5.77
C LYS A 41 6.05 12.64 -5.31
N ASN A 42 6.20 11.33 -5.09
CA ASN A 42 5.17 10.50 -4.51
C ASN A 42 5.64 9.96 -3.15
N PHE A 43 5.20 10.61 -2.07
CA PHE A 43 5.59 10.25 -0.71
C PHE A 43 5.15 8.83 -0.30
N TYR A 44 4.06 8.30 -0.88
CA TYR A 44 3.62 6.93 -0.61
C TYR A 44 4.54 5.90 -1.28
N ASN A 45 5.04 6.25 -2.48
CA ASN A 45 6.06 5.46 -3.16
C ASN A 45 7.37 5.44 -2.35
N ASP A 46 7.81 6.61 -1.90
CA ASP A 46 9.01 6.75 -1.07
C ASP A 46 8.87 6.03 0.28
N TYR A 47 7.67 6.05 0.86
CA TYR A 47 7.37 5.28 2.07
C TYR A 47 7.52 3.77 1.84
N ALA A 48 6.93 3.23 0.77
CA ALA A 48 7.08 1.81 0.43
C ALA A 48 8.55 1.42 0.17
N LYS A 49 9.33 2.27 -0.49
CA LYS A 49 10.79 2.11 -0.65
C LYS A 49 11.51 2.01 0.69
N ARG A 50 11.21 2.93 1.62
CA ARG A 50 11.80 2.96 2.97
C ARG A 50 11.44 1.75 3.83
N LEU A 51 10.32 1.10 3.55
CA LEU A 51 9.93 -0.17 4.16
C LEU A 51 10.64 -1.39 3.54
N GLY A 52 11.48 -1.19 2.51
CA GLY A 52 12.25 -2.25 1.86
C GLY A 52 11.64 -2.76 0.54
N PHE A 53 10.55 -2.16 0.05
CA PHE A 53 9.83 -2.63 -1.14
C PHE A 53 10.13 -1.77 -2.38
N GLU A 54 11.38 -1.35 -2.57
CA GLU A 54 11.73 -0.37 -3.59
C GLU A 54 11.40 -0.82 -5.02
N GLU A 55 11.79 -2.04 -5.39
CA GLU A 55 11.52 -2.57 -6.72
C GLU A 55 10.01 -2.65 -7.00
N ALA A 56 9.23 -3.16 -6.03
CA ALA A 56 7.78 -3.22 -6.15
C ALA A 56 7.17 -1.82 -6.29
N ALA A 57 7.61 -0.86 -5.46
CA ALA A 57 7.10 0.51 -5.50
C ALA A 57 7.32 1.17 -6.87
N VAL A 58 8.50 1.01 -7.48
CA VAL A 58 8.79 1.56 -8.81
C VAL A 58 7.87 0.92 -9.86
N LYS A 59 7.78 -0.42 -9.89
CA LYS A 59 6.95 -1.14 -10.87
C LYS A 59 5.45 -0.83 -10.72
N ILE A 60 4.95 -0.74 -9.49
CA ILE A 60 3.56 -0.35 -9.21
C ILE A 60 3.29 1.04 -9.80
N GLN A 61 4.21 1.99 -9.62
CA GLN A 61 4.05 3.34 -10.17
C GLN A 61 4.09 3.38 -11.70
N ASP A 62 4.97 2.61 -12.32
CA ASP A 62 5.00 2.48 -13.78
C ASP A 62 3.66 1.98 -14.32
N LEU A 63 3.18 0.83 -13.81
CA LEU A 63 1.92 0.24 -14.26
C LEU A 63 0.72 1.14 -13.98
N TYR A 64 0.69 1.79 -12.82
CA TYR A 64 -0.45 2.64 -12.45
C TYR A 64 -0.54 3.88 -13.35
N LEU A 65 0.60 4.50 -13.68
CA LEU A 65 0.65 5.66 -14.58
C LEU A 65 0.39 5.28 -16.04
N ASP A 66 0.69 4.04 -16.43
CA ASP A 66 0.32 3.48 -17.74
C ASP A 66 -1.15 3.03 -17.81
N GLY A 67 -1.94 3.24 -16.73
CA GLY A 67 -3.36 2.89 -16.67
C GLY A 67 -3.64 1.42 -16.34
N LYS A 68 -2.61 0.61 -16.10
CA LYS A 68 -2.68 -0.83 -15.82
C LYS A 68 -2.93 -1.09 -14.33
N LYS A 69 -4.06 -0.58 -13.81
CA LYS A 69 -4.36 -0.57 -12.37
C LYS A 69 -4.46 -1.96 -11.74
N ALA A 70 -5.02 -2.93 -12.46
CA ALA A 70 -5.14 -4.30 -11.97
C ALA A 70 -3.76 -4.98 -11.83
N GLU A 71 -2.88 -4.79 -12.82
CA GLU A 71 -1.50 -5.28 -12.77
C GLU A 71 -0.72 -4.60 -11.64
N ALA A 72 -0.93 -3.30 -11.44
CA ALA A 72 -0.33 -2.56 -10.33
C ALA A 72 -0.79 -3.10 -8.96
N ALA A 73 -2.08 -3.42 -8.80
CA ALA A 73 -2.61 -4.03 -7.58
C ALA A 73 -2.06 -5.44 -7.33
N ALA A 74 -1.91 -6.24 -8.39
CA ALA A 74 -1.31 -7.56 -8.29
C ALA A 74 0.17 -7.54 -7.89
N LEU A 75 0.89 -6.44 -8.19
CA LEU A 75 2.29 -6.25 -7.75
C LEU A 75 2.44 -5.76 -6.32
N VAL A 76 1.36 -5.42 -5.61
CA VAL A 76 1.46 -5.07 -4.19
C VAL A 76 1.81 -6.32 -3.38
N PRO A 77 2.98 -6.35 -2.70
CA PRO A 77 3.40 -7.51 -1.92
C PRO A 77 2.46 -7.75 -0.74
N ASP A 78 2.20 -9.01 -0.42
CA ASP A 78 1.40 -9.38 0.77
C ASP A 78 2.10 -8.95 2.06
N GLU A 79 3.43 -9.02 2.11
CA GLU A 79 4.23 -8.60 3.26
C GLU A 79 4.11 -7.09 3.53
N LEU A 80 3.89 -6.28 2.48
CA LEU A 80 3.63 -4.85 2.64
C LEU A 80 2.22 -4.61 3.20
N VAL A 81 1.24 -5.42 2.80
CA VAL A 81 -0.12 -5.36 3.34
C VAL A 81 -0.09 -5.71 4.83
N ASP A 82 0.55 -6.82 5.18
CA ASP A 82 0.69 -7.33 6.56
C ASP A 82 1.44 -6.35 7.47
N ALA A 83 2.54 -5.75 6.99
CA ALA A 83 3.34 -4.81 7.78
C ALA A 83 2.61 -3.50 8.13
N CYS A 84 1.52 -3.14 7.44
CA CYS A 84 0.87 -1.83 7.55
C CYS A 84 -0.61 -1.87 7.93
N ASN A 85 -1.25 -3.05 7.98
CA ASN A 85 -2.70 -3.19 8.14
C ASN A 85 -3.01 -4.40 9.02
N LEU A 86 -4.23 -4.46 9.57
CA LEU A 86 -4.74 -5.63 10.29
C LEU A 86 -5.76 -6.34 9.40
N VAL A 87 -5.37 -7.51 8.89
CA VAL A 87 -6.19 -8.29 7.95
C VAL A 87 -6.24 -9.74 8.41
N GLY A 88 -7.44 -10.26 8.65
CA GLY A 88 -7.65 -11.64 9.11
C GLY A 88 -8.78 -11.76 10.12
N PRO A 89 -8.91 -12.93 10.78
CA PRO A 89 -9.96 -13.18 11.77
C PRO A 89 -9.80 -12.36 13.06
#